data_AF-A0A536V9W3-F1
#
_entry.id   AF-A0A536V9W3-F1
#
_cell.length_a   1.000
_cell.length_b   1.000
_cell.length_c   1.000
_cell.angle_alpha   90.00
_cell.angle_beta   90.00
_cell.angle_gamma   90.00
#
_symmetry.space_group_name_H-M   'P 1'
#
loop_
_entity.id
_entity.type
_entity.pdbx_description
1 polymer ?
#
loop_
_entity_poly.entity_id
_entity_poly.type
_entity_poly.pdbx_seq_one_letter_code
_entity_poly.pdbx_strand_id
1 'polypeptide(L)' 'MLENDLILSRFLDSRGPAITEDEVAALDRLLDLGDNDLWDLLSGHREPTDAAILSLLRSLRNL' A
#
# COMPACT_ATOMS: atom_id res chain seq x y z
N MET A 1 -6.20 2.81 -15.38
CA MET A 1 -5.29 2.65 -14.23
C MET A 1 -5.31 1.17 -13.95
N LEU A 2 -4.19 0.51 -14.23
CA LEU A 2 -4.01 -0.95 -14.15
C LEU A 2 -2.67 -1.26 -13.47
N GLU A 3 -1.74 -0.31 -13.51
CA GLU A 3 -0.42 -0.43 -12.92
C GLU A 3 -0.50 -0.48 -11.38
N ASN A 4 -1.35 0.36 -10.77
CA ASN A 4 -1.61 0.31 -9.32
C ASN A 4 -2.24 -1.02 -8.90
N ASP A 5 -3.26 -1.51 -9.63
CA ASP A 5 -3.88 -2.81 -9.36
C ASP A 5 -2.87 -3.97 -9.45
N LEU A 6 -1.97 -3.96 -10.44
CA LEU A 6 -0.97 -5.01 -10.63
C LEU A 6 0.06 -5.02 -9.49
N ILE A 7 0.52 -3.84 -9.08
CA ILE A 7 1.46 -3.66 -7.98
C ILE A 7 0.82 -4.13 -6.66
N LEU A 8 -0.42 -3.71 -6.38
CA LEU A 8 -1.16 -4.11 -5.19
C LEU A 8 -1.42 -5.61 -5.16
N SER A 9 -1.81 -6.21 -6.29
CA SER A 9 -2.03 -7.66 -6.39
C SER A 9 -0.75 -8.45 -6.12
N ARG A 10 0.39 -8.01 -6.65
CA ARG A 10 1.68 -8.69 -6.45
C ARG A 10 2.22 -8.50 -5.03
N PHE A 11 1.99 -7.33 -4.43
CA PHE A 11 2.27 -7.08 -3.03
C PHE A 11 1.44 -8.02 -2.14
N LEU A 12 0.13 -8.12 -2.38
CA LEU A 12 -0.79 -8.99 -1.65
C LEU A 12 -0.44 -10.47 -1.81
N ASP A 13 -0.03 -10.92 -2.99
CA ASP A 13 0.40 -12.30 -3.22
C ASP A 13 1.67 -12.63 -2.40
N SER A 14 2.61 -11.69 -2.31
CA SER A 14 3.87 -11.87 -1.56
C SER A 14 3.72 -11.70 -0.05
N ARG A 15 2.94 -10.72 0.40
CA ARG A 15 2.77 -10.34 1.82
C ARG A 15 1.51 -10.93 2.46
N GLY A 16 0.53 -11.36 1.69
CA GLY A 16 -0.73 -11.93 2.18
C GLY A 16 -0.59 -12.99 3.29
N PRO A 17 0.39 -13.91 3.25
CA PRO A 17 0.58 -14.87 4.35
C PRO A 17 1.31 -14.32 5.59
N ALA A 18 1.93 -13.14 5.49
CA ALA A 18 2.73 -12.52 6.56
C ALA A 18 2.20 -11.15 7.01
N ILE A 19 1.07 -10.70 6.46
CA ILE A 19 0.45 -9.43 6.79
C ILE A 19 -0.16 -9.52 8.20
N THR A 20 0.10 -8.52 9.03
CA THR A 20 -0.48 -8.43 10.38
C THR A 20 -1.87 -7.81 10.32
N GLU A 21 -2.70 -8.02 11.34
CA GLU A 21 -4.03 -7.40 11.42
C GLU A 21 -3.99 -5.86 11.29
N ASP A 22 -2.94 -5.24 11.82
CA ASP A 22 -2.70 -3.79 11.72
C ASP A 22 -2.34 -3.35 10.29
N GLU A 23 -1.52 -4.14 9.58
CA GLU A 23 -1.23 -3.92 8.16
C GLU A 23 -2.46 -4.19 7.27
N VAL A 24 -3.32 -5.14 7.62
CA VAL A 24 -4.60 -5.38 6.93
C VAL A 24 -5.52 -4.15 7.06
N ALA A 25 -5.66 -3.60 8.27
CA ALA A 25 -6.46 -2.39 8.48
C ALA A 25 -5.90 -1.17 7.73
N ALA A 26 -4.58 -1.05 7.66
CA ALA A 26 -3.92 -0.01 6.87
C ALA A 26 -4.14 -0.20 5.37
N LEU A 27 -4.06 -1.43 4.88
CA LEU A 27 -4.33 -1.75 3.48
C LEU A 27 -5.78 -1.43 3.11
N ASP A 28 -6.74 -1.75 3.97
CA ASP A 28 -8.15 -1.43 3.76
C ASP A 28 -8.35 0.09 3.57
N ARG A 29 -7.74 0.91 4.43
CA ARG A 29 -7.73 2.37 4.28
C ARG A 29 -7.03 2.84 3.00
N LEU A 30 -5.97 2.14 2.58
CA LEU A 30 -5.19 2.48 1.39
C LEU A 30 -5.98 2.17 0.11
N LEU A 31 -6.73 1.07 0.09
CA LEU A 31 -7.62 0.67 -1.00
C LEU A 31 -8.89 1.54 -1.09
N ASP A 32 -9.31 2.16 0.02
CA ASP A 32 -10.37 3.18 0.04
C ASP A 32 -9.92 4.49 -0.64
N LEU A 33 -8.61 4.74 -0.74
CA LEU A 33 -8.08 5.91 -1.44
C LEU A 33 -8.28 5.78 -2.95
N GLY A 34 -8.57 6.92 -3.59
CA GLY A 34 -8.58 7.00 -5.04
C GLY A 34 -7.20 6.73 -5.63
N ASP A 35 -7.18 6.18 -6.84
CA ASP A 35 -5.96 5.80 -7.57
C ASP A 35 -4.91 6.93 -7.68
N ASN A 36 -5.36 8.19 -7.78
CA ASN A 36 -4.46 9.35 -7.78
C ASN A 36 -3.78 9.55 -6.42
N ASP A 37 -4.51 9.44 -5.30
CA ASP A 37 -3.93 9.52 -3.95
C ASP A 37 -2.97 8.35 -3.70
N LEU A 38 -3.34 7.16 -4.19
CA LEU A 38 -2.51 5.96 -4.12
C LEU A 38 -1.19 6.16 -4.88
N TRP A 39 -1.26 6.73 -6.09
CA TRP A 39 -0.09 7.07 -6.89
C TRP A 39 0.78 8.14 -6.25
N ASP A 40 0.18 9.16 -5.63
CA ASP A 40 0.88 10.23 -4.93
C ASP A 40 1.65 9.69 -3.71
N LEU A 41 1.05 8.75 -2.97
CA LEU A 41 1.69 8.02 -1.88
C LEU A 41 2.85 7.13 -2.36
N LEU A 42 2.63 6.36 -3.43
CA LEU A 42 3.64 5.47 -4.00
C LEU A 42 4.83 6.23 -4.57
N SER A 43 4.55 7.34 -5.26
CA SER A 43 5.57 8.23 -5.84
C SER A 43 6.28 9.08 -4.78
N GLY A 44 5.82 9.07 -3.53
CA GLY A 44 6.41 9.85 -2.43
C GLY A 44 6.08 11.35 -2.50
N HIS A 45 5.08 11.74 -3.28
CA HIS A 45 4.55 13.10 -3.31
C HIS A 45 3.73 13.42 -2.04
N ARG A 46 3.18 12.39 -1.39
CA ARG A 46 2.53 12.46 -0.09
C ARG A 46 3.16 11.48 0.89
N GLU A 47 3.39 11.94 2.11
CA GLU A 47 3.77 11.09 3.23
C GLU A 47 2.52 10.74 4.06
N PRO A 48 2.22 9.46 4.27
CA PRO A 48 1.14 9.07 5.17
C PRO A 48 1.56 9.29 6.62
N THR A 49 0.63 9.76 7.42
CA THR A 49 0.82 9.97 8.87
C THR A 49 0.70 8.68 9.67
N ASP A 50 0.11 7.64 9.08
CA ASP A 50 -0.20 6.37 9.73
C ASP A 50 1.04 5.44 9.69
N ALA A 51 1.48 4.97 10.85
CA ALA A 51 2.68 4.13 10.95
C ALA A 51 2.53 2.79 10.22
N ALA A 52 1.30 2.25 10.23
CA ALA A 52 0.96 1.02 9.53
C ALA A 52 1.04 1.18 8.01
N ILE A 53 0.50 2.29 7.47
CA ILE A 53 0.61 2.63 6.05
C ILE A 53 2.08 2.89 5.66
N LEU A 54 2.85 3.57 6.51
CA LEU A 54 4.29 3.78 6.29
C LEU A 54 5.07 2.46 6.20
N SER A 55 4.77 1.48 7.07
CA SER A 55 5.38 0.14 7.00
C SER A 55 5.06 -0.55 5.67
N LEU A 56 3.81 -0.48 5.27
CA LEU A 56 3.29 -1.07 4.03
C LEU A 56 3.94 -0.45 2.79
N LEU A 57 4.00 0.89 2.71
CA LEU A 57 4.66 1.61 1.61
C LEU A 57 6.16 1.33 1.52
N ARG A 58 6.87 1.28 2.66
CA ARG A 58 8.29 0.89 2.64
C ARG A 58 8.49 -0.49 2.05
N SER A 59 7.61 -1.42 2.43
CA SER A 59 7.66 -2.80 1.97
C SER A 59 7.39 -2.92 0.47
N LEU A 60 6.44 -2.12 -0.02
CA LEU A 60 6.04 -2.06 -1.42
C LEU A 60 7.12 -1.39 -2.29
N ARG A 61 7.85 -0.40 -1.76
CA ARG A 61 8.96 0.28 -2.45
C ARG A 61 10.28 -0.52 -2.48
N ASN A 62 10.37 -1.60 -1.71
CA ASN A 62 11.56 -2.43 -1.58
C ASN A 62 11.38 -3.81 -2.24
N LEU A 63 10.36 -3.93 -3.11
CA LEU A 63 9.94 -5.11 -3.87
C LEU A 63 10.48 -5.04 -5.30
#